data_AF-A0A1V8M3S4-F1
#
_entry.id   AF-A0A1V8M3S4-F1
#
_cell.length_a   1.000
_cell.length_b   1.000
_cell.length_c   1.000
_cell.angle_alpha   90.00
_cell.angle_beta   90.00
_cell.angle_gamma   90.00
#
_symmetry.space_group_name_H-M   'P 1'
#
loop_
_entity.id
_entity.type
_entity.pdbx_description
1 polymer ?
#
loop_
_entity_poly.entity_id
_entity_poly.type
_entity_poly.pdbx_seq_one_letter_code
_entity_poly.pdbx_strand_id
1 'polypeptide(L)'
;MTSTSPRITARVDADTQNLLSKAALLAGMSSINSFVLSAAIEKAQDIIEREQSIKLSQRDAALLAKALDAPAQVHQRLQQAAERYTSKSQA
;
A
#
# COMPACT_ATOMS: atom_id res chain seq x y z
N MET A 1 -11.09 -20.42 -25.42
CA MET A 1 -11.31 -19.30 -24.50
C MET A 1 -10.13 -18.34 -24.62
N THR A 2 -10.31 -17.21 -25.30
CA THR A 2 -9.25 -16.21 -25.46
C THR A 2 -9.14 -15.40 -24.16
N SER A 3 -8.15 -15.71 -23.32
CA SER A 3 -7.84 -14.93 -22.12
C SER A 3 -7.18 -13.60 -22.52
N THR A 4 -7.97 -12.59 -22.85
CA THR A 4 -7.48 -11.22 -23.08
C THR A 4 -7.03 -10.63 -21.75
N SER A 5 -5.73 -10.70 -21.48
CA SER A 5 -5.14 -10.02 -20.32
C SER A 5 -5.34 -8.51 -20.45
N PRO A 6 -5.67 -7.80 -19.35
CA PRO A 6 -5.82 -6.35 -19.36
C PRO A 6 -4.51 -5.67 -19.78
N ARG A 7 -4.61 -4.61 -20.61
CA ARG A 7 -3.47 -3.85 -21.11
C ARG A 7 -3.44 -2.46 -20.48
N ILE A 8 -2.23 -2.01 -20.13
CA ILE A 8 -1.98 -0.64 -19.69
C ILE A 8 -1.47 0.14 -20.90
N THR A 9 -2.16 1.23 -21.24
CA THR A 9 -1.76 2.14 -22.33
C THR A 9 -1.80 3.58 -21.84
N ALA A 10 -0.78 4.36 -22.19
CA ALA A 10 -0.68 5.77 -21.86
C ALA A 10 -0.08 6.53 -23.04
N ARG A 11 -0.58 7.74 -23.28
CA ARG A 11 0.05 8.67 -24.22
C ARG A 11 1.14 9.43 -23.48
N VAL A 12 2.30 9.53 -24.12
CA VAL A 12 3.44 10.30 -23.62
C VAL A 12 3.86 11.30 -24.69
N ASP A 13 4.33 12.46 -24.26
CA ASP A 13 4.99 13.42 -25.15
C ASP A 13 6.43 12.98 -25.46
N ALA A 14 7.08 13.70 -26.37
CA ALA A 14 8.44 13.38 -26.80
C ALA A 14 9.45 13.47 -25.65
N ASP A 15 9.29 14.44 -24.75
CA ASP A 15 10.20 14.65 -23.62
C ASP A 15 10.11 13.50 -22.61
N THR A 16 8.88 13.07 -22.28
CA THR A 16 8.62 11.92 -21.42
C THR A 16 9.13 10.64 -22.07
N GLN A 17 8.91 10.45 -23.37
CA GLN A 17 9.44 9.29 -24.09
C GLN A 17 10.97 9.22 -24.02
N ASN A 18 11.65 10.36 -24.23
CA ASN A 18 13.12 10.45 -24.16
C ASN A 18 13.62 10.17 -22.74
N LEU A 19 12.97 10.73 -21.72
CA LEU A 19 13.29 10.48 -20.32
C LEU A 19 13.20 8.98 -19.98
N LEU A 20 12.07 8.36 -20.31
CA LEU A 20 11.84 6.94 -20.05
C LEU A 20 12.79 6.04 -20.83
N SER A 21 13.12 6.40 -22.08
CA SER A 21 14.12 5.68 -22.89
C SER A 21 15.50 5.72 -22.24
N LYS A 22 15.96 6.91 -21.82
CA LYS A 22 17.24 7.07 -21.13
C LYS A 22 17.28 6.29 -19.81
N ALA A 23 16.21 6.37 -19.03
CA ALA A 23 16.10 5.62 -17.76
C ALA A 23 16.11 4.10 -18.00
N ALA A 24 15.39 3.61 -19.01
CA ALA A 24 15.39 2.19 -19.37
C ALA A 24 16.79 1.70 -19.76
N LEU A 25 17.53 2.47 -20.56
CA LEU A 25 18.91 2.15 -20.93
C LEU A 25 19.84 2.09 -19.71
N LEU A 26 19.75 3.06 -18.81
CA LEU A 26 20.55 3.09 -17.57
C LEU A 26 20.20 1.94 -16.62
N ALA A 27 18.94 1.53 -16.59
CA ALA A 27 18.47 0.38 -15.81
C ALA A 27 18.77 -0.97 -16.47
N GLY A 28 19.41 -1.00 -17.65
CA GLY A 28 19.72 -2.24 -18.39
C GLY A 28 18.50 -2.93 -18.98
N MET A 29 17.40 -2.21 -19.17
CA MET A 29 16.14 -2.76 -19.69
C MET A 29 16.05 -2.62 -21.20
N SER A 30 15.57 -3.67 -21.86
CA SER A 30 15.51 -3.77 -23.33
C SER A 30 14.42 -2.91 -23.98
N SER A 31 13.45 -2.40 -23.21
CA SER A 31 12.37 -1.56 -23.74
C SER A 31 11.80 -0.59 -22.71
N ILE A 32 11.23 0.52 -23.21
CA ILE A 32 10.47 1.48 -22.40
C ILE A 32 9.29 0.79 -21.69
N ASN A 33 8.60 -0.14 -22.37
CA ASN A 33 7.45 -0.83 -21.79
C ASN A 33 7.85 -1.69 -20.58
N SER A 34 8.99 -2.41 -20.68
CA SER A 34 9.54 -3.18 -19.56
C SER A 34 9.89 -2.26 -18.39
N PHE A 35 10.47 -1.10 -18.66
CA PHE A 35 10.78 -0.10 -17.65
C PHE A 35 9.55 0.47 -16.96
N VAL A 36 8.56 0.92 -17.73
CA VAL A 36 7.31 1.47 -17.20
C VAL A 36 6.58 0.45 -16.34
N LEU A 37 6.50 -0.81 -16.78
CA LEU A 37 5.87 -1.87 -16.00
C LEU A 37 6.62 -2.14 -14.69
N SER A 38 7.95 -2.28 -14.74
CA SER A 38 8.77 -2.53 -13.56
C SER A 38 8.66 -1.38 -12.54
N ALA A 39 8.78 -0.14 -13.01
CA ALA A 39 8.69 1.05 -12.17
C ALA A 39 7.28 1.21 -11.56
N ALA A 40 6.22 0.88 -12.31
CA ALA A 40 4.86 0.90 -11.81
C ALA A 40 4.63 -0.16 -10.72
N ILE A 41 5.18 -1.37 -10.88
CA ILE A 41 5.09 -2.43 -9.89
C ILE A 41 5.85 -2.05 -8.62
N GLU A 42 7.09 -1.60 -8.74
CA GLU A 42 7.91 -1.13 -7.62
C GLU A 42 7.18 -0.03 -6.85
N LYS A 43 6.66 0.98 -7.57
CA LYS A 43 5.94 2.08 -6.94
C LYS A 43 4.65 1.63 -6.25
N ALA A 44 3.93 0.66 -6.84
CA ALA A 44 2.73 0.11 -6.24
C ALA A 44 3.06 -0.63 -4.93
N GLN A 45 4.12 -1.44 -4.91
CA GLN A 45 4.58 -2.14 -3.72
C GLN A 45 4.96 -1.15 -2.60
N ASP A 46 5.73 -0.11 -2.92
CA ASP A 46 6.10 0.94 -1.96
C ASP A 46 4.89 1.64 -1.35
N ILE A 47 3.88 1.98 -2.17
CA ILE A 47 2.67 2.65 -1.70
C ILE A 47 1.88 1.71 -0.79
N ILE A 48 1.71 0.45 -1.18
CA ILE A 48 0.98 -0.53 -0.37
C ILE A 48 1.69 -0.76 0.97
N GLU A 49 3.00 -0.96 0.96
CA GLU A 49 3.78 -1.16 2.17
C GLU A 49 3.70 0.07 3.08
N ARG A 50 3.79 1.28 2.52
CA ARG A 50 3.69 2.52 3.28
C ARG A 50 2.32 2.71 3.95
N GLU A 51 1.23 2.35 3.26
CA GLU A 51 -0.13 2.49 3.81
C GLU A 51 -0.47 1.39 4.83
N GLN A 52 0.07 0.19 4.64
CA GLN A 52 -0.20 -0.96 5.51
C GLN A 52 0.74 -1.07 6.71
N SER A 53 1.87 -0.35 6.69
CA SER A 53 2.85 -0.37 7.79
C SER A 53 2.68 0.83 8.72
N ILE A 54 2.63 0.55 10.02
CA ILE A 54 2.74 1.58 11.06
C ILE A 54 4.19 1.60 11.53
N LYS A 55 4.93 2.65 11.16
CA LYS A 55 6.29 2.87 11.66
C LYS A 55 6.21 3.51 13.04
N LEU A 56 6.58 2.74 14.06
CA LEU A 56 6.62 3.20 15.44
C LEU A 56 8.00 3.76 15.79
N SER A 57 8.04 4.83 16.58
CA SER A 57 9.28 5.21 17.26
C SER A 57 9.67 4.14 18.29
N GLN A 58 10.92 4.10 18.75
CA GLN A 58 11.30 3.16 19.82
C GLN A 58 10.42 3.30 21.06
N ARG A 59 10.04 4.53 21.42
CA ARG A 59 9.14 4.79 22.55
C ARG A 59 7.76 4.19 22.32
N ASP A 60 7.19 4.38 21.14
CA ASP A 60 5.84 3.88 20.82
C ASP A 60 5.83 2.35 20.68
N ALA A 61 6.90 1.78 20.15
CA ALA A 61 7.09 0.32 20.09
C ALA A 61 7.15 -0.30 21.49
N ALA A 62 7.87 0.30 22.43
CA ALA A 62 7.91 -0.15 23.81
C ALA A 62 6.55 -0.04 24.52
N LEU A 63 5.79 1.03 24.23
CA LEU A 63 4.43 1.19 24.75
C LEU A 63 3.48 0.12 24.18
N LEU A 64 3.56 -0.15 22.88
CA LEU A 64 2.76 -1.19 22.23
C LEU A 64 3.11 -2.57 22.79
N ALA A 65 4.39 -2.92 22.91
CA ALA A 65 4.83 -4.20 23.46
C ALA A 65 4.29 -4.41 24.88
N LYS A 66 4.43 -3.41 25.75
CA LYS A 66 3.89 -3.45 27.11
C LYS A 66 2.37 -3.61 27.13
N ALA A 67 1.65 -2.99 26.18
CA ALA A 67 0.21 -3.12 26.07
C ALA A 67 -0.23 -4.51 25.57
N LEU A 68 0.57 -5.16 24.71
CA LEU A 68 0.32 -6.52 24.22
C LEU A 68 0.57 -7.59 25.30
N ASP A 69 1.55 -7.38 26.18
CA ASP A 69 1.86 -8.30 27.28
C ASP A 69 0.88 -8.19 28.47
N ALA A 70 0.22 -7.04 28.61
CA ALA A 70 -0.73 -6.79 29.68
C ALA A 70 -2.14 -7.34 29.34
N PRO A 71 -2.91 -7.82 30.33
CA PRO A 71 -4.29 -8.21 30.09
C PRO A 71 -5.12 -7.01 29.63
N ALA A 72 -6.02 -7.24 28.66
CA ALA A 72 -6.86 -6.19 28.09
C ALA A 72 -7.76 -5.55 29.16
N GLN A 73 -7.70 -4.22 29.27
CA GLN A 73 -8.59 -3.46 30.14
C GLN A 73 -9.87 -3.09 29.38
N VAL A 74 -11.02 -3.50 29.91
CA VAL A 74 -12.32 -3.14 29.33
C VAL A 74 -12.73 -1.76 29.83
N HIS A 75 -12.76 -0.79 28.92
CA HIS A 75 -13.30 0.53 29.21
C HIS A 75 -14.82 0.54 29.03
N GLN A 76 -15.56 0.96 30.06
CA GLN A 76 -17.04 1.00 30.02
C GLN A 76 -17.60 1.78 28.81
N ARG A 77 -16.93 2.87 28.39
CA ARG A 77 -17.32 3.64 27.20
C ARG A 77 -17.18 2.84 25.90
N LEU A 78 -16.14 2.01 25.78
CA LEU A 78 -15.94 1.14 24.60
C LEU A 78 -16.96 0.01 24.58
N GLN A 79 -17.28 -0.57 25.74
CA GLN A 79 -18.33 -1.59 25.87
C GLN A 79 -19.70 -1.05 25.44
N GLN A 80 -20.10 0.11 25.96
CA GLN A 80 -21.36 0.75 25.57
C GLN A 80 -21.39 1.10 24.08
N ALA A 81 -20.26 1.49 23.48
CA ALA A 81 -20.19 1.77 22.04
C ALA A 81 -20.35 0.49 21.20
N ALA A 82 -19.74 -0.62 21.62
CA ALA A 82 -19.90 -1.92 20.97
C ALA A 82 -21.36 -2.41 21.04
N GLU A 83 -21.99 -2.33 22.22
CA GLU A 83 -23.40 -2.70 22.42
C GLU A 83 -24.35 -1.90 21.51
N ARG A 84 -24.10 -0.58 21.34
CA ARG A 84 -24.88 0.27 20.41
C ARG A 84 -24.69 -0.10 18.95
N TYR A 85 -23.49 -0.56 18.56
CA TYR A 85 -23.23 -0.99 17.19
C TYR A 85 -23.95 -2.30 16.89
N THR A 86 -23.87 -3.27 17.80
CA THR A 86 -24.54 -4.58 17.67
C THR A 86 -26.07 -4.42 17.61
N SER A 87 -26.65 -3.54 18.45
CA SER A 87 -28.10 -3.30 18.43
C SER A 87 -28.57 -2.55 17.18
N LYS A 88 -27.74 -1.71 16.57
CA LYS A 88 -28.03 -1.06 15.28
C LYS A 88 -27.89 -1.99 14.07
N SER A 89 -27.01 -2.98 14.13
CA SER A 89 -26.82 -3.96 13.04
C SER A 89 -27.89 -5.05 13.00
N GLN A 90 -28.74 -5.16 14.03
CA GLN A 90 -29.84 -6.12 14.14
C GLN A 90 -31.22 -5.52 13.80
N ALA A 91 -31.29 -4.27 13.35
CA ALA A 91 -32.49 -3.60 12.84
C ALA A 91 -32.39 -3.42 11.32
#